data_AF-A0A6J6CXC3-F1
#
_entry.id   AF-A0A6J6CXC3-F1
#
_cell.length_a   1.000
_cell.length_b   1.000
_cell.length_c   1.000
_cell.angle_alpha   90.00
_cell.angle_beta   90.00
_cell.angle_gamma   90.00
#
_symmetry.space_group_name_H-M   'P 1'
#
loop_
_entity.id
_entity.type
_entity.pdbx_description
1 polymer ?
#
loop_
_entity_poly.entity_id
_entity_poly.type
_entity_poly.pdbx_seq_one_letter_code
_entity_poly.pdbx_strand_id
1 'polypeptide(L)'
;MFELDAHLGAQRPFGLNYWPLADDAPAMDIPRESIRLVTPDGALVRGLLWTPPNGKWKTAVILSHPRGDFSVHYACPLLAAAGYAVFGFSTRYINNDTDCLHENCIIDVKVAHDEMIRRGAEAVVLLGNSGGGSLMAMAHAELGIGDGWVGMAAHPGEGVFMLQVIDPSVTDESDPFSRDPALDMYNPDNGWRPWPEPSSYDPAWLETYRAAQIARVARIDAVAKQSIADAEEAGQQLEGIHKSTNLAEWRDLRARRVFTKYLTIYRTLADPAYLDLSIDPDQRPMGSLFAFPDPFEANYGRGGLARTMTARGWLSTWSGLSSHAKLADTMPDVKVPTLLVHPTADTEIRIRQAQEIVANSGATDSTYLEMKGAPHYLEGHRVEALAAVAEWISKRFPR
;
A
#
# COMPACT_ATOMS: atom_id res chain seq x y z
N MET A 1 7.24 -37.56 -6.61
CA MET A 1 8.01 -36.46 -5.99
C MET A 1 7.43 -35.21 -6.61
N PHE A 2 6.66 -34.41 -5.86
CA PHE A 2 6.15 -33.16 -6.41
C PHE A 2 7.35 -32.28 -6.71
N GLU A 3 7.48 -31.83 -7.95
CA GLU A 3 8.56 -30.95 -8.38
C GLU A 3 8.35 -29.61 -7.65
N LEU A 4 9.27 -29.29 -6.74
CA LEU A 4 9.19 -28.07 -5.95
C LEU A 4 9.62 -26.91 -6.84
N ASP A 5 8.70 -25.99 -7.13
CA ASP A 5 9.06 -24.73 -7.79
C ASP A 5 9.91 -23.89 -6.82
N ALA A 6 11.18 -23.64 -7.18
CA ALA A 6 12.14 -22.97 -6.33
C ALA A 6 11.81 -21.49 -6.05
N HIS A 7 10.90 -20.90 -6.84
CA HIS A 7 10.45 -19.51 -6.67
C HIS A 7 9.09 -19.43 -5.97
N LEU A 8 8.15 -20.34 -6.29
CA LEU A 8 6.79 -20.31 -5.74
C LEU A 8 6.63 -21.15 -4.46
N GLY A 9 7.55 -22.07 -4.19
CA GLY A 9 7.43 -23.05 -3.12
C GLY A 9 6.39 -24.14 -3.43
N ALA A 10 6.08 -24.96 -2.42
CA ALA A 10 5.13 -26.08 -2.56
C ALA A 10 3.66 -25.66 -2.47
N GLN A 11 3.38 -24.54 -1.79
CA GLN A 11 2.04 -24.02 -1.56
C GLN A 11 2.10 -22.51 -1.29
N ARG A 12 0.98 -21.82 -1.53
CA ARG A 12 0.81 -20.39 -1.22
C ARG A 12 1.10 -20.12 0.27
N PRO A 13 1.95 -19.13 0.61
CA PRO A 13 2.15 -18.71 1.99
C PRO A 13 0.89 -18.14 2.64
N PHE A 14 0.72 -18.36 3.94
CA PHE A 14 -0.39 -17.79 4.71
C PHE A 14 -0.38 -16.25 4.65
N GLY A 15 -1.55 -15.65 4.41
CA GLY A 15 -1.73 -14.20 4.36
C GLY A 15 -1.26 -13.52 3.06
N LEU A 16 -0.61 -14.24 2.13
CA LEU A 16 -0.17 -13.70 0.85
C LEU A 16 -1.18 -14.04 -0.25
N ASN A 17 -2.35 -13.41 -0.16
CA ASN A 17 -3.43 -13.69 -1.09
C ASN A 17 -3.05 -13.34 -2.53
N TYR A 18 -2.16 -12.37 -2.78
CA TYR A 18 -1.64 -12.03 -4.10
C TYR A 18 -0.71 -13.10 -4.75
N TRP A 19 -0.41 -14.20 -4.07
CA TRP A 19 0.38 -15.30 -4.66
C TRP A 19 -0.38 -16.02 -5.79
N PRO A 20 0.30 -16.44 -6.87
CA PRO A 20 -0.29 -17.26 -7.93
C PRO A 20 -0.92 -18.54 -7.36
N LEU A 21 -2.10 -18.89 -7.87
CA LEU A 21 -2.74 -20.18 -7.62
C LEU A 21 -2.57 -21.09 -8.83
N ALA A 22 -2.56 -22.40 -8.60
CA ALA A 22 -2.48 -23.39 -9.68
C ALA A 22 -3.64 -23.25 -10.68
N ASP A 23 -4.83 -22.88 -10.19
CA ASP A 23 -6.03 -22.68 -11.01
C ASP A 23 -5.91 -21.46 -11.96
N ASP A 24 -5.03 -20.50 -11.62
CA ASP A 24 -4.75 -19.33 -12.45
C ASP A 24 -3.59 -19.57 -13.43
N ALA A 25 -2.89 -20.71 -13.33
CA ALA A 25 -1.63 -20.91 -14.02
C ALA A 25 -1.81 -20.91 -15.55
N PRO A 26 -0.97 -20.18 -16.30
CA PRO A 26 -0.94 -20.31 -17.75
C PRO A 26 -0.67 -21.76 -18.17
N ALA A 27 -1.24 -22.16 -19.32
CA ALA A 27 -1.03 -23.50 -19.88
C ALA A 27 0.41 -23.78 -20.38
N MET A 28 1.30 -22.80 -20.26
CA MET A 28 2.67 -22.83 -20.75
C MET A 28 3.63 -22.47 -19.62
N ASP A 29 4.82 -23.05 -19.64
CA ASP A 29 5.87 -22.68 -18.70
C ASP A 29 6.38 -21.27 -18.97
N ILE A 30 6.58 -20.50 -17.91
CA ILE A 30 6.97 -19.08 -17.98
C ILE A 30 8.42 -18.94 -17.47
N PRO A 31 9.37 -18.57 -18.34
CA PRO A 31 10.74 -18.32 -17.93
C PRO A 31 10.86 -17.20 -16.89
N ARG A 32 11.77 -17.39 -15.94
CA ARG A 32 12.01 -16.48 -14.81
C ARG A 32 13.50 -16.27 -14.58
N GLU A 33 13.88 -15.02 -14.31
CA GLU A 33 15.23 -14.62 -13.94
C GLU A 33 15.21 -13.85 -12.62
N SER A 34 16.07 -14.24 -11.66
CA SER A 34 16.29 -13.45 -10.44
C SER A 34 17.15 -12.23 -10.72
N ILE A 35 16.63 -11.04 -10.40
CA ILE A 35 17.34 -9.77 -10.59
C ILE A 35 17.65 -9.15 -9.21
N ARG A 36 18.86 -8.56 -9.12
CA ARG A 36 19.29 -7.72 -7.99
C ARG A 36 19.79 -6.39 -8.54
N LEU A 37 19.27 -5.30 -8.01
CA LEU A 37 19.67 -3.94 -8.39
C LEU A 37 20.11 -3.18 -7.14
N VAL A 38 21.07 -2.28 -7.31
CA VAL A 38 21.53 -1.39 -6.24
C VAL A 38 21.14 0.02 -6.62
N THR A 39 20.42 0.69 -5.73
CA THR A 39 20.00 2.08 -5.95
C THR A 39 21.18 3.05 -5.79
N PRO A 40 21.08 4.29 -6.32
CA PRO A 40 22.15 5.28 -6.17
C PRO A 40 22.54 5.58 -4.71
N ASP A 41 21.60 5.43 -3.77
CA ASP A 41 21.83 5.58 -2.33
C ASP A 41 22.22 4.26 -1.62
N GLY A 42 22.47 3.19 -2.38
CA GLY A 42 23.06 1.94 -1.88
C GLY A 42 22.07 0.90 -1.35
N ALA A 43 20.77 1.11 -1.50
CA ALA A 43 19.76 0.12 -1.12
C ALA A 43 19.67 -1.01 -2.16
N LEU A 44 19.19 -2.18 -1.70
CA LEU A 44 19.09 -3.39 -2.52
C LEU A 44 17.64 -3.66 -2.91
N VAL A 45 17.37 -3.64 -4.21
CA VAL A 45 16.10 -4.04 -4.82
C VAL A 45 16.25 -5.45 -5.38
N ARG A 46 15.27 -6.32 -5.14
CA ARG A 46 15.31 -7.73 -5.55
C ARG A 46 13.97 -8.14 -6.14
N GLY A 47 13.99 -8.96 -7.18
CA GLY A 47 12.78 -9.41 -7.81
C GLY A 47 12.98 -10.55 -8.80
N LEU A 48 11.91 -10.89 -9.50
CA LEU A 48 11.90 -11.85 -10.59
C LEU A 48 11.37 -11.17 -11.85
N LEU A 49 12.14 -11.30 -12.93
CA LEU A 49 11.71 -10.96 -14.28
C LEU A 49 11.09 -12.19 -14.91
N TRP A 50 9.80 -12.11 -15.18
CA TRP A 50 9.03 -13.10 -15.91
C TRP A 50 8.98 -12.68 -17.37
N THR A 51 9.39 -13.55 -18.29
CA THR A 51 9.40 -13.22 -19.72
C THR A 51 8.48 -14.14 -20.52
N PRO A 52 8.03 -13.70 -21.70
CA PRO A 52 7.25 -14.56 -22.58
C PRO A 52 8.05 -15.81 -22.98
N PRO A 53 7.40 -16.96 -23.21
CA PRO A 53 8.10 -18.20 -23.58
C PRO A 53 8.94 -18.11 -24.85
N ASN A 54 8.59 -17.20 -25.77
CA ASN A 54 9.36 -16.95 -26.99
C ASN A 54 10.57 -16.02 -26.79
N GLY A 55 10.75 -15.48 -25.58
CA GLY A 55 11.82 -14.55 -25.19
C GLY A 55 11.75 -13.16 -25.82
N LYS A 56 10.72 -12.86 -26.62
CA LYS A 56 10.58 -11.59 -27.36
C LYS A 56 9.49 -10.75 -26.72
N TRP A 57 9.86 -9.52 -26.36
CA TRP A 57 8.97 -8.52 -25.77
C TRP A 57 9.51 -7.13 -26.10
N LYS A 58 8.61 -6.16 -26.19
CA LYS A 58 8.91 -4.74 -26.36
C LYS A 58 8.36 -3.90 -25.22
N THR A 59 7.27 -4.32 -24.60
CA THR A 59 6.73 -3.67 -23.41
C THR A 59 7.06 -4.47 -22.15
N ALA A 60 7.54 -3.76 -21.13
CA ALA A 60 7.69 -4.27 -19.79
C ALA A 60 6.56 -3.75 -18.88
N VAL A 61 6.12 -4.57 -17.93
CA VAL A 61 5.25 -4.20 -16.83
C VAL A 61 6.04 -4.35 -15.54
N ILE A 62 6.19 -3.29 -14.76
CA ILE A 62 6.84 -3.38 -13.44
C ILE A 62 5.79 -3.25 -12.34
N LEU A 63 5.93 -4.05 -11.28
CA LEU A 63 5.00 -4.06 -10.16
C LEU A 63 5.71 -4.29 -8.83
N SER A 64 5.25 -3.54 -7.83
CA SER A 64 5.76 -3.61 -6.46
C SER A 64 4.70 -3.16 -5.47
N HIS A 65 4.97 -3.41 -4.19
CA HIS A 65 4.21 -2.95 -3.05
C HIS A 65 5.19 -2.38 -2.03
N PRO A 66 4.86 -1.30 -1.30
CA PRO A 66 5.79 -0.67 -0.36
C PRO A 66 6.51 -1.64 0.59
N ARG A 67 5.83 -2.71 1.04
CA ARG A 67 6.34 -3.71 2.00
C ARG A 67 6.20 -5.17 1.54
N GLY A 68 5.52 -5.41 0.41
CA GLY A 68 5.13 -6.75 -0.01
C GLY A 68 6.12 -7.34 -1.00
N ASP A 69 6.31 -8.66 -0.95
CA ASP A 69 7.07 -9.36 -2.00
C ASP A 69 6.21 -9.54 -3.25
N PHE A 70 6.40 -8.67 -4.23
CA PHE A 70 5.69 -8.73 -5.51
C PHE A 70 6.47 -9.46 -6.61
N SER A 71 7.62 -10.09 -6.27
CA SER A 71 8.37 -10.89 -7.24
C SER A 71 7.59 -12.09 -7.78
N VAL A 72 6.60 -12.53 -7.03
CA VAL A 72 5.74 -13.68 -7.30
C VAL A 72 4.27 -13.28 -7.16
N HIS A 73 3.87 -12.19 -7.81
CA HIS A 73 2.48 -11.73 -7.85
C HIS A 73 1.68 -12.48 -8.93
N TYR A 74 0.38 -12.75 -8.73
CA TYR A 74 -0.47 -13.48 -9.70
C TYR A 74 -0.48 -12.87 -11.12
N ALA A 75 -0.29 -11.55 -11.22
CA ALA A 75 -0.22 -10.85 -12.49
C ALA A 75 1.00 -11.23 -13.33
N CYS A 76 2.12 -11.61 -12.70
CA CYS A 76 3.38 -11.90 -13.35
C CYS A 76 3.28 -13.02 -14.41
N PRO A 77 2.87 -14.26 -14.07
CA PRO A 77 2.78 -15.33 -15.04
C PRO A 77 1.72 -15.06 -16.12
N LEU A 78 0.58 -14.44 -15.76
CA LEU A 78 -0.53 -14.17 -16.68
C LEU A 78 -0.15 -13.13 -17.75
N LEU A 79 0.46 -12.02 -17.36
CA LEU A 79 0.91 -10.99 -18.30
C LEU A 79 2.14 -11.44 -19.12
N ALA A 80 3.01 -12.28 -18.54
CA ALA A 80 4.10 -12.89 -19.29
C ALA A 80 3.60 -13.86 -20.37
N ALA A 81 2.60 -14.69 -20.05
CA ALA A 81 1.90 -15.52 -21.04
C ALA A 81 1.21 -14.67 -22.12
N ALA A 82 0.71 -13.48 -21.75
CA ALA A 82 0.18 -12.49 -22.67
C ALA A 82 1.26 -11.76 -23.50
N GLY A 83 2.54 -12.10 -23.36
CA GLY A 83 3.62 -11.65 -24.23
C GLY A 83 4.35 -10.38 -23.78
N TYR A 84 4.24 -10.01 -22.50
CA TYR A 84 4.97 -8.88 -21.92
C TYR A 84 6.12 -9.36 -21.03
N ALA A 85 7.19 -8.58 -20.91
CA ALA A 85 8.10 -8.76 -19.77
C ALA A 85 7.43 -8.24 -18.51
N VAL A 86 7.53 -8.97 -17.40
CA VAL A 86 6.92 -8.56 -16.13
C VAL A 86 7.95 -8.63 -15.02
N PHE A 87 8.36 -7.48 -14.50
CA PHE A 87 9.31 -7.41 -13.40
C PHE A 87 8.59 -7.12 -12.09
N GLY A 88 8.30 -8.19 -11.35
CA GLY A 88 7.83 -8.11 -9.98
C GLY A 88 9.02 -7.93 -9.04
N PHE A 89 8.99 -6.92 -8.18
CA PHE A 89 10.09 -6.65 -7.27
C PHE A 89 9.63 -6.22 -5.89
N SER A 90 10.47 -6.49 -4.90
CA SER A 90 10.37 -5.98 -3.55
C SER A 90 11.14 -4.67 -3.43
N THR A 91 10.55 -3.68 -2.78
CA THR A 91 11.26 -2.48 -2.32
C THR A 91 12.29 -2.86 -1.25
N ARG A 92 13.11 -1.88 -0.84
CA ARG A 92 14.01 -2.00 0.31
C ARG A 92 13.31 -2.27 1.66
N TYR A 93 11.99 -2.14 1.73
CA TYR A 93 11.20 -2.26 2.95
C TYR A 93 10.33 -3.53 3.01
N ILE A 94 10.64 -4.56 2.23
CA ILE A 94 9.99 -5.88 2.38
C ILE A 94 9.95 -6.30 3.86
N ASN A 95 8.74 -6.55 4.36
CA ASN A 95 8.45 -6.90 5.77
C ASN A 95 8.94 -5.88 6.82
N ASN A 96 9.22 -4.63 6.44
CA ASN A 96 9.63 -3.57 7.35
C ASN A 96 8.69 -2.37 7.23
N ASP A 97 7.66 -2.36 8.08
CA ASP A 97 6.74 -1.23 8.17
C ASP A 97 7.34 -0.05 8.96
N THR A 98 8.20 -0.33 9.94
CA THR A 98 8.59 0.61 10.99
C THR A 98 9.23 1.89 10.48
N ASP A 99 10.08 1.81 9.46
CA ASP A 99 10.76 2.98 8.88
C ASP A 99 10.53 3.07 7.37
N CYS A 100 9.40 2.54 6.88
CA CYS A 100 9.06 2.62 5.47
C CYS A 100 8.82 4.08 5.06
N LEU A 101 9.59 4.56 4.08
CA LEU A 101 9.48 5.89 3.49
C LEU A 101 9.10 5.74 2.01
N HIS A 102 7.96 6.28 1.61
CA HIS A 102 7.50 6.25 0.21
C HIS A 102 8.45 6.98 -0.73
N GLU A 103 9.06 8.08 -0.26
CA GLU A 103 10.05 8.85 -1.01
C GLU A 103 11.29 8.00 -1.35
N ASN A 104 11.64 7.03 -0.51
CA ASN A 104 12.71 6.07 -0.80
C ASN A 104 12.20 4.93 -1.69
N CYS A 105 10.94 4.51 -1.55
CA CYS A 105 10.36 3.47 -2.39
C CYS A 105 10.32 3.88 -3.87
N ILE A 106 10.03 5.14 -4.20
CA ILE A 106 10.01 5.59 -5.59
C ILE A 106 11.40 5.58 -6.25
N ILE A 107 12.48 5.69 -5.47
CA ILE A 107 13.87 5.47 -5.96
C ILE A 107 14.05 4.00 -6.36
N ASP A 108 13.49 3.06 -5.61
CA ASP A 108 13.52 1.64 -5.94
C ASP A 108 12.73 1.37 -7.24
N VAL A 109 11.56 2.01 -7.40
CA VAL A 109 10.76 1.94 -8.63
C VAL A 109 11.54 2.48 -9.83
N LYS A 110 12.23 3.62 -9.68
CA LYS A 110 13.05 4.21 -10.75
C LYS A 110 14.13 3.25 -11.26
N VAL A 111 14.81 2.57 -10.34
CA VAL A 111 15.87 1.64 -10.68
C VAL A 111 15.32 0.38 -11.37
N ALA A 112 14.14 -0.10 -10.94
CA ALA A 112 13.44 -1.18 -11.62
C ALA A 112 13.01 -0.79 -13.05
N HIS A 113 12.47 0.43 -13.22
CA HIS A 113 12.13 1.00 -14.52
C HIS A 113 13.35 1.08 -15.45
N ASP A 114 14.45 1.67 -14.96
CA ASP A 114 15.66 1.87 -15.77
C ASP A 114 16.31 0.55 -16.19
N GLU A 115 16.20 -0.49 -15.37
CA GLU A 115 16.66 -1.83 -15.74
C GLU A 115 15.86 -2.40 -16.92
N MET A 116 14.54 -2.14 -16.99
CA MET A 116 13.73 -2.56 -18.14
C MET A 116 14.11 -1.79 -19.40
N ILE A 117 14.32 -0.49 -19.31
CA ILE A 117 14.83 0.33 -20.42
C ILE A 117 16.19 -0.17 -20.90
N ARG A 118 17.13 -0.44 -19.97
CA ARG A 118 18.47 -0.97 -20.30
C ARG A 118 18.40 -2.32 -21.03
N ARG A 119 17.39 -3.14 -20.74
CA ARG A 119 17.13 -4.43 -21.39
C ARG A 119 16.39 -4.31 -22.73
N GLY A 120 16.03 -3.10 -23.16
CA GLY A 120 15.45 -2.83 -24.48
C GLY A 120 13.93 -2.64 -24.48
N ALA A 121 13.31 -2.35 -23.33
CA ALA A 121 11.90 -1.95 -23.31
C ALA A 121 11.68 -0.71 -24.18
N GLU A 122 10.74 -0.77 -25.12
CA GLU A 122 10.20 0.37 -25.87
C GLU A 122 9.13 1.12 -25.05
N ALA A 123 8.48 0.44 -24.10
CA ALA A 123 7.55 1.02 -23.14
C ALA A 123 7.61 0.29 -21.78
N VAL A 124 7.37 1.02 -20.69
CA VAL A 124 7.29 0.48 -19.32
C VAL A 124 5.98 0.90 -18.66
N VAL A 125 5.11 -0.06 -18.36
CA VAL A 125 3.85 0.16 -17.64
C VAL A 125 4.05 -0.03 -16.14
N LEU A 126 3.60 0.93 -15.33
CA LEU A 126 3.60 0.83 -13.87
C LEU A 126 2.29 0.19 -13.40
N LEU A 127 2.37 -1.00 -12.80
CA LEU A 127 1.21 -1.70 -12.26
C LEU A 127 1.28 -1.76 -10.74
N GLY A 128 0.24 -1.27 -10.08
CA GLY A 128 0.11 -1.30 -8.62
C GLY A 128 -1.15 -2.04 -8.18
N ASN A 129 -1.00 -3.05 -7.32
CA ASN A 129 -2.11 -3.66 -6.58
C ASN A 129 -2.13 -3.17 -5.13
N SER A 130 -3.31 -2.84 -4.58
CA SER A 130 -3.46 -2.35 -3.20
C SER A 130 -2.62 -1.08 -2.98
N GLY A 131 -1.80 -1.01 -1.92
CA GLY A 131 -0.84 0.08 -1.66
C GLY A 131 0.22 0.27 -2.76
N GLY A 132 0.42 -0.73 -3.63
CA GLY A 132 1.23 -0.58 -4.83
C GLY A 132 0.67 0.47 -5.81
N GLY A 133 -0.65 0.68 -5.83
CA GLY A 133 -1.30 1.69 -6.69
C GLY A 133 -0.83 3.11 -6.38
N SER A 134 -0.92 3.51 -5.10
CA SER A 134 -0.42 4.80 -4.62
C SER A 134 1.09 4.95 -4.78
N LEU A 135 1.86 3.89 -4.55
CA LEU A 135 3.31 3.90 -4.79
C LEU A 135 3.65 4.18 -6.26
N MET A 136 3.01 3.48 -7.19
CA MET A 136 3.27 3.65 -8.62
C MET A 136 2.80 5.00 -9.15
N ALA A 137 1.68 5.52 -8.65
CA ALA A 137 1.20 6.86 -8.99
C ALA A 137 2.17 7.95 -8.49
N MET A 138 2.64 7.84 -7.23
CA MET A 138 3.64 8.75 -6.68
C MET A 138 4.96 8.69 -7.47
N ALA A 139 5.43 7.48 -7.83
CA ALA A 139 6.63 7.33 -8.64
C ALA A 139 6.51 8.04 -10.01
N HIS A 140 5.35 7.92 -10.66
CA HIS A 140 5.09 8.64 -11.91
C HIS A 140 5.06 10.15 -11.70
N ALA A 141 4.26 10.63 -10.74
CA ALA A 141 4.07 12.06 -10.48
C ALA A 141 5.38 12.78 -10.13
N GLU A 142 6.22 12.17 -9.30
CA GLU A 142 7.46 12.78 -8.80
C GLU A 142 8.65 12.62 -9.76
N LEU A 143 8.71 11.52 -10.52
CA LEU A 143 9.89 11.17 -11.32
C LEU A 143 9.66 11.20 -12.83
N GLY A 144 8.41 11.35 -13.29
CA GLY A 144 8.04 11.37 -14.71
C GLY A 144 8.36 10.08 -15.46
N ILE A 145 8.32 8.93 -14.77
CA ILE A 145 8.63 7.61 -15.35
C ILE A 145 7.40 6.78 -15.67
N GLY A 146 7.55 5.82 -16.58
CA GLY A 146 6.49 4.92 -16.99
C GLY A 146 5.56 5.53 -18.05
N ASP A 147 5.21 4.72 -19.04
CA ASP A 147 4.43 5.10 -20.21
C ASP A 147 2.92 4.83 -20.05
N GLY A 148 2.54 4.09 -19.01
CA GLY A 148 1.15 3.80 -18.65
C GLY A 148 1.05 3.44 -17.18
N TRP A 149 -0.13 3.63 -16.59
CA TRP A 149 -0.43 3.31 -15.20
C TRP A 149 -1.62 2.35 -15.10
N VAL A 150 -1.45 1.28 -14.32
CA VAL A 150 -2.50 0.28 -14.06
C VAL A 150 -2.68 0.12 -12.55
N GLY A 151 -3.84 0.50 -12.04
CA GLY A 151 -4.26 0.21 -10.66
C GLY A 151 -5.14 -1.04 -10.62
N MET A 152 -4.87 -1.95 -9.68
CA MET A 152 -5.71 -3.12 -9.40
C MET A 152 -6.10 -3.10 -7.93
N ALA A 153 -7.39 -2.96 -7.59
CA ALA A 153 -7.82 -2.76 -6.19
C ALA A 153 -6.97 -1.66 -5.49
N ALA A 154 -6.68 -0.58 -6.21
CA ALA A 154 -5.70 0.41 -5.77
C ALA A 154 -6.20 1.13 -4.49
N HIS A 155 -5.36 1.17 -3.47
CA HIS A 155 -5.65 1.95 -2.27
C HIS A 155 -5.57 3.45 -2.58
N PRO A 156 -6.42 4.31 -1.99
CA PRO A 156 -6.29 5.76 -2.11
C PRO A 156 -4.98 6.30 -1.48
N GLY A 157 -4.25 5.45 -0.76
CA GLY A 157 -3.06 5.74 0.02
C GLY A 157 -3.17 5.08 1.39
N GLU A 158 -2.10 4.48 1.90
CA GLU A 158 -2.13 3.78 3.20
C GLU A 158 -2.47 4.73 4.36
N GLY A 159 -2.03 5.99 4.30
CA GLY A 159 -2.44 7.01 5.25
C GLY A 159 -3.92 7.38 5.15
N VAL A 160 -4.48 7.44 3.93
CA VAL A 160 -5.91 7.70 3.73
C VAL A 160 -6.74 6.54 4.27
N PHE A 161 -6.27 5.30 4.06
CA PHE A 161 -6.88 4.11 4.66
C PHE A 161 -6.83 4.17 6.19
N MET A 162 -5.70 4.58 6.80
CA MET A 162 -5.59 4.74 8.26
C MET A 162 -6.64 5.69 8.85
N LEU A 163 -7.03 6.75 8.14
CA LEU A 163 -8.10 7.66 8.57
C LEU A 163 -9.48 6.97 8.69
N GLN A 164 -9.64 5.78 8.12
CA GLN A 164 -10.89 5.00 8.13
C GLN A 164 -10.88 3.91 9.20
N VAL A 165 -9.70 3.43 9.59
CA VAL A 165 -9.54 2.25 10.45
C VAL A 165 -8.92 2.53 11.81
N ILE A 166 -8.36 3.72 12.05
CA ILE A 166 -7.84 4.05 13.38
C ILE A 166 -8.97 4.19 14.39
N ASP A 167 -8.86 3.55 15.55
CA ASP A 167 -9.89 3.60 16.58
C ASP A 167 -9.86 4.96 17.29
N PRO A 168 -10.85 5.84 17.10
CA PRO A 168 -10.78 7.18 17.64
C PRO A 168 -11.07 7.23 19.14
N SER A 169 -11.59 6.14 19.73
CA SER A 169 -11.96 6.12 21.14
C SER A 169 -10.75 6.16 22.06
N VAL A 170 -9.55 5.76 21.60
CA VAL A 170 -8.33 5.79 22.42
C VAL A 170 -8.00 7.21 22.87
N THR A 171 -8.05 7.45 24.18
CA THR A 171 -7.84 8.77 24.80
C THR A 171 -6.39 9.01 25.21
N ASP A 172 -5.64 7.94 25.49
CA ASP A 172 -4.23 7.97 25.90
C ASP A 172 -3.44 6.94 25.09
N GLU A 173 -2.47 7.39 24.29
CA GLU A 173 -1.64 6.52 23.45
C GLU A 173 -0.67 5.64 24.28
N SER A 174 -0.50 5.92 25.58
CA SER A 174 0.28 5.09 26.50
C SER A 174 -0.55 4.02 27.23
N ASP A 175 -1.88 4.10 27.15
CA ASP A 175 -2.81 3.10 27.68
C ASP A 175 -3.73 2.59 26.54
N PRO A 176 -3.44 1.42 25.94
CA PRO A 176 -4.22 0.88 24.83
C PRO A 176 -5.66 0.51 25.20
N PHE A 177 -5.99 0.41 26.50
CA PHE A 177 -7.35 0.16 26.99
C PHE A 177 -8.12 1.44 27.31
N SER A 178 -7.46 2.59 27.30
CA SER A 178 -8.13 3.87 27.43
C SER A 178 -9.16 4.04 26.31
N ARG A 179 -10.36 4.51 26.66
CA ARG A 179 -11.43 4.73 25.69
C ARG A 179 -12.41 5.80 26.13
N ASP A 180 -12.86 6.61 25.19
CA ASP A 180 -14.08 7.39 25.28
C ASP A 180 -15.28 6.51 24.89
N PRO A 181 -16.20 6.18 25.82
CA PRO A 181 -17.36 5.34 25.54
C PRO A 181 -18.29 5.90 24.45
N ALA A 182 -18.31 7.22 24.23
CA ALA A 182 -19.13 7.85 23.20
C ALA A 182 -18.57 7.64 21.79
N LEU A 183 -17.28 7.31 21.66
CA LEU A 183 -16.59 7.04 20.40
C LEU A 183 -16.23 5.56 20.21
N ASP A 184 -16.52 4.70 21.18
CA ASP A 184 -16.23 3.28 21.08
C ASP A 184 -17.23 2.58 20.14
N MET A 185 -16.78 2.25 18.92
CA MET A 185 -17.62 1.54 17.94
C MET A 185 -18.04 0.14 18.38
N TYR A 186 -17.44 -0.40 19.44
CA TYR A 186 -17.75 -1.70 20.04
C TYR A 186 -18.61 -1.58 21.30
N ASN A 187 -19.11 -0.38 21.61
CA ASN A 187 -20.11 -0.16 22.65
C ASN A 187 -21.53 -0.45 22.10
N PRO A 188 -22.33 -1.34 22.71
CA PRO A 188 -23.70 -1.63 22.27
C PRO A 188 -24.61 -0.40 22.16
N ASP A 189 -24.37 0.62 22.99
CA ASP A 189 -25.14 1.89 22.98
C ASP A 189 -24.88 2.72 21.71
N ASN A 190 -23.74 2.51 21.05
CA ASN A 190 -23.40 3.15 19.78
C ASN A 190 -23.86 2.33 18.55
N GLY A 191 -24.46 1.15 18.76
CA GLY A 191 -25.01 0.32 17.68
C GLY A 191 -24.32 -1.02 17.43
N TRP A 192 -23.24 -1.31 18.17
CA TRP A 192 -22.48 -2.57 18.02
C TRP A 192 -23.29 -3.81 18.38
N ARG A 193 -23.09 -4.89 17.62
CA ARG A 193 -23.59 -6.24 17.92
C ARG A 193 -22.45 -7.26 17.82
N PRO A 194 -22.46 -8.33 18.64
CA PRO A 194 -21.40 -9.31 18.67
C PRO A 194 -21.29 -10.06 17.34
N TRP A 195 -20.08 -10.28 16.85
CA TRP A 195 -19.84 -11.03 15.62
C TRP A 195 -20.46 -12.44 15.68
N PRO A 196 -21.11 -12.94 14.61
CA PRO A 196 -21.28 -12.35 13.27
C PRO A 196 -22.63 -11.61 13.08
N GLU A 197 -23.24 -11.06 14.13
CA GLU A 197 -24.45 -10.24 13.98
C GLU A 197 -24.11 -8.87 13.36
N PRO A 198 -24.88 -8.40 12.37
CA PRO A 198 -24.65 -7.08 11.79
C PRO A 198 -24.94 -5.98 12.81
N SER A 199 -24.06 -4.98 12.85
CA SER A 199 -24.24 -3.76 13.63
C SER A 199 -24.99 -2.71 12.81
N SER A 200 -25.51 -1.67 13.48
CA SER A 200 -26.12 -0.53 12.81
C SER A 200 -25.76 0.75 13.55
N TYR A 201 -25.07 1.67 12.88
CA TYR A 201 -24.56 2.91 13.47
C TYR A 201 -25.42 4.10 13.04
N ASP A 202 -25.72 5.00 13.99
CA ASP A 202 -26.43 6.23 13.69
C ASP A 202 -25.59 7.13 12.75
N PRO A 203 -26.16 7.70 11.66
CA PRO A 203 -25.41 8.52 10.72
C PRO A 203 -24.74 9.77 11.34
N ALA A 204 -25.37 10.42 12.32
CA ALA A 204 -24.79 11.59 13.00
C ALA A 204 -23.67 11.17 13.96
N TRP A 205 -23.81 10.00 14.60
CA TRP A 205 -22.71 9.39 15.35
C TRP A 205 -21.53 9.05 14.43
N LEU A 206 -21.79 8.49 13.25
CA LEU A 206 -20.75 8.13 12.29
C LEU A 206 -19.96 9.36 11.82
N GLU A 207 -20.62 10.49 11.55
CA GLU A 207 -19.95 11.75 11.22
C GLU A 207 -18.98 12.19 12.34
N THR A 208 -19.46 12.13 13.59
CA THR A 208 -18.64 12.45 14.78
C THR A 208 -17.46 11.48 14.92
N TYR A 209 -17.69 10.18 14.70
CA TYR A 209 -16.68 9.14 14.74
C TYR A 209 -15.57 9.39 13.70
N ARG A 210 -15.93 9.66 12.44
CA ARG A 210 -14.96 9.94 11.36
C ARG A 210 -14.13 11.19 11.65
N ALA A 211 -14.75 12.25 12.18
CA ALA A 211 -14.02 13.44 12.61
C ALA A 211 -13.02 13.12 13.74
N ALA A 212 -13.38 12.26 14.68
CA ALA A 212 -12.51 11.84 15.76
C ALA A 212 -11.34 10.95 15.29
N GLN A 213 -11.50 10.17 14.22
CA GLN A 213 -10.41 9.41 13.59
C GLN A 213 -9.32 10.35 13.06
N ILE A 214 -9.74 11.39 12.34
CA ILE A 214 -8.86 12.45 11.86
C ILE A 214 -8.16 13.14 13.04
N ALA A 215 -8.90 13.48 14.10
CA ALA A 215 -8.34 14.13 15.28
C ALA A 215 -7.29 13.26 15.99
N ARG A 216 -7.47 11.94 16.06
CA ARG A 216 -6.47 11.02 16.62
C ARG A 216 -5.20 10.99 15.78
N VAL A 217 -5.32 10.87 14.46
CA VAL A 217 -4.15 10.97 13.55
C VAL A 217 -3.43 12.29 13.72
N ALA A 218 -4.14 13.42 13.85
CA ALA A 218 -3.53 14.73 14.09
C ALA A 218 -2.73 14.80 15.40
N ARG A 219 -3.18 14.14 16.48
CA ARG A 219 -2.42 14.05 17.73
C ARG A 219 -1.12 13.26 17.56
N ILE A 220 -1.18 12.12 16.86
CA ILE A 220 0.01 11.29 16.59
C ILE A 220 1.00 12.05 15.68
N ASP A 221 0.49 12.75 14.66
CA ASP A 221 1.26 13.63 13.80
C ASP A 221 2.01 14.71 14.58
N ALA A 222 1.36 15.35 15.55
CA ALA A 222 2.00 16.38 16.37
C ALA A 222 3.18 15.81 17.16
N VAL A 223 3.04 14.60 17.72
CA VAL A 223 4.13 13.91 18.43
C VAL A 223 5.27 13.56 17.47
N ALA A 224 4.96 13.07 16.26
CA ALA A 224 5.95 12.72 15.26
C ALA A 224 6.73 13.97 14.78
N LYS A 225 6.01 15.04 14.43
CA LYS A 225 6.57 16.31 13.96
C LYS A 225 7.44 16.96 15.03
N GLN A 226 6.99 16.99 16.29
CA GLN A 226 7.79 17.52 17.39
C GLN A 226 9.09 16.73 17.57
N SER A 227 9.05 15.40 17.48
CA SER A 227 10.27 14.60 17.59
C SER A 227 11.30 14.90 16.50
N ILE A 228 10.85 15.25 15.28
CA ILE A 228 11.74 15.63 14.18
C ILE A 228 12.30 17.04 14.44
N ALA A 229 11.45 17.98 14.81
CA ALA A 229 11.84 19.35 15.14
C ALA A 229 12.90 19.40 16.26
N ASP A 230 12.73 18.60 17.33
CA ASP A 230 13.70 18.50 18.44
C ASP A 230 15.08 18.03 17.95
N ALA A 231 15.12 17.08 17.00
CA ALA A 231 16.36 16.56 16.44
C ALA A 231 17.03 17.57 15.48
N GLU A 232 16.24 18.30 14.69
CA GLU A 232 16.71 19.37 13.81
C GLU A 232 17.27 20.56 14.59
N GLU A 233 16.57 21.00 15.64
CA GLU A 233 17.02 22.08 16.53
C GLU A 233 18.34 21.71 17.20
N ALA A 234 18.46 20.49 17.72
CA ALA A 234 19.72 20.00 18.28
C ALA A 234 20.85 19.97 17.23
N GLY A 235 20.52 19.68 15.97
CA GLY A 235 21.46 19.75 14.86
C GLY A 235 21.95 21.16 14.57
N GLN A 236 21.06 22.15 14.58
CA GLN A 236 21.38 23.56 14.37
C GLN A 236 22.25 24.11 15.51
N GLN A 237 21.88 23.82 16.76
CA GLN A 237 22.67 24.21 17.94
C GLN A 237 24.08 23.62 17.91
N LEU A 238 24.23 22.37 17.42
CA LEU A 238 25.52 21.68 17.34
C LEU A 238 26.53 22.37 16.41
N GLU A 239 26.09 23.13 15.40
CA GLU A 239 26.99 23.81 14.44
C GLU A 239 27.94 24.80 15.12
N GLY A 240 27.49 25.44 16.21
CA GLY A 240 28.29 26.39 16.98
C GLY A 240 29.15 25.76 18.09
N ILE A 241 29.04 24.45 18.30
CA ILE A 241 29.66 23.76 19.44
C ILE A 241 30.76 22.81 18.94
N HIS A 242 31.99 22.97 19.44
CA HIS A 242 33.11 22.10 19.09
C HIS A 242 33.52 21.19 20.25
N LYS A 243 33.80 19.92 19.93
CA LYS A 243 34.27 18.91 20.91
C LYS A 243 35.55 19.29 21.67
N SER A 244 36.38 20.18 21.12
CA SER A 244 37.61 20.68 21.75
C SER A 244 37.37 21.78 22.77
N THR A 245 36.24 22.50 22.68
CA THR A 245 35.93 23.65 23.55
C THR A 245 34.82 23.33 24.54
N ASN A 246 33.82 22.53 24.14
CA ASN A 246 32.74 22.10 25.02
C ASN A 246 32.30 20.65 24.71
N LEU A 247 33.06 19.69 25.24
CA LEU A 247 32.86 18.27 24.96
C LEU A 247 31.50 17.74 25.45
N ALA A 248 31.02 18.23 26.61
CA ALA A 248 29.78 17.74 27.21
C ALA A 248 28.56 18.14 26.38
N GLU A 249 28.44 19.44 26.05
CA GLU A 249 27.34 19.95 25.22
C GLU A 249 27.40 19.37 23.80
N TRP A 250 28.60 19.28 23.20
CA TRP A 250 28.77 18.64 21.88
C TRP A 250 28.23 17.21 21.87
N ARG A 251 28.52 16.43 22.92
CA ARG A 251 28.05 15.04 23.04
C ARG A 251 26.53 14.99 23.17
N ASP A 252 25.95 15.82 24.03
CA ASP A 252 24.52 15.78 24.34
C ASP A 252 23.66 16.25 23.16
N LEU A 253 24.08 17.32 22.47
CA LEU A 253 23.41 17.78 21.24
C LEU A 253 23.55 16.76 20.11
N ARG A 254 24.70 16.11 19.97
CA ARG A 254 24.88 15.03 18.99
C ARG A 254 23.95 13.85 19.28
N ALA A 255 23.77 13.48 20.55
CA ALA A 255 22.84 12.41 20.94
C ALA A 255 21.39 12.77 20.58
N ARG A 256 20.95 14.01 20.86
CA ARG A 256 19.61 14.51 20.51
C ARG A 256 19.39 14.59 19.00
N ARG A 257 20.37 15.09 18.25
CA ARG A 257 20.32 15.19 16.78
C ARG A 257 20.05 13.84 16.09
N VAL A 258 20.61 12.74 16.62
CA VAL A 258 20.46 11.40 16.02
C VAL A 258 19.36 10.57 16.67
N PHE A 259 18.70 11.10 17.70
CA PHE A 259 17.64 10.39 18.39
C PHE A 259 16.44 10.19 17.47
N THR A 260 15.90 8.98 17.43
CA THR A 260 14.69 8.64 16.68
C THR A 260 13.64 8.15 17.66
N LYS A 261 12.54 8.89 17.78
CA LYS A 261 11.39 8.44 18.55
C LYS A 261 10.65 7.34 17.79
N TYR A 262 10.41 6.24 18.49
CA TYR A 262 9.50 5.20 18.03
C TYR A 262 8.12 5.45 18.64
N LEU A 263 7.10 5.40 17.78
CA LEU A 263 5.69 5.43 18.10
C LEU A 263 5.21 3.98 18.21
N THR A 264 4.43 3.68 19.25
CA THR A 264 3.68 2.42 19.31
C THR A 264 2.20 2.77 19.23
N ILE A 265 1.52 2.34 18.18
CA ILE A 265 0.16 2.77 17.86
C ILE A 265 -0.78 1.57 18.04
N TYR A 266 -1.80 1.75 18.88
CA TYR A 266 -2.79 0.71 19.17
C TYR A 266 -4.14 0.94 18.52
N ARG A 267 -4.86 -0.16 18.27
CA ARG A 267 -6.23 -0.15 17.76
C ARG A 267 -6.37 0.59 16.44
N THR A 268 -5.91 -0.07 15.37
CA THR A 268 -5.83 0.44 13.99
C THR A 268 -6.67 -0.37 12.99
N LEU A 269 -7.70 -1.07 13.48
CA LEU A 269 -8.62 -1.90 12.67
C LEU A 269 -10.08 -1.72 13.16
N ALA A 270 -10.54 -0.48 13.23
CA ALA A 270 -11.83 -0.06 13.76
C ALA A 270 -12.62 0.79 12.74
N ASP A 271 -13.05 0.16 11.66
CA ASP A 271 -13.96 0.76 10.68
C ASP A 271 -15.41 0.25 10.90
N PRO A 272 -16.39 1.12 11.22
CA PRO A 272 -17.80 0.76 11.30
C PRO A 272 -18.34 0.03 10.06
N ALA A 273 -17.80 0.29 8.87
CA ALA A 273 -18.21 -0.34 7.62
C ALA A 273 -17.88 -1.85 7.54
N TYR A 274 -17.05 -2.36 8.46
CA TYR A 274 -16.80 -3.79 8.62
C TYR A 274 -17.99 -4.54 9.23
N LEU A 275 -18.81 -3.87 10.03
CA LEU A 275 -19.94 -4.49 10.76
C LEU A 275 -21.31 -3.98 10.30
N ASP A 276 -21.35 -2.85 9.59
CA ASP A 276 -22.58 -2.25 9.06
C ASP A 276 -22.47 -2.06 7.55
N LEU A 277 -23.15 -2.95 6.80
CA LEU A 277 -23.17 -2.94 5.33
C LEU A 277 -24.04 -1.83 4.73
N SER A 278 -24.76 -1.06 5.55
CA SER A 278 -25.49 0.12 5.08
C SER A 278 -24.58 1.33 4.83
N ILE A 279 -23.37 1.33 5.42
CA ILE A 279 -22.34 2.34 5.19
C ILE A 279 -21.64 2.04 3.87
N ASP A 280 -21.64 2.96 2.91
CA ASP A 280 -21.05 2.77 1.57
C ASP A 280 -21.50 1.43 0.92
N PRO A 281 -22.79 1.22 0.64
CA PRO A 281 -23.31 -0.10 0.24
C PRO A 281 -22.71 -0.58 -1.09
N ASP A 282 -22.14 -1.80 -1.09
CA ASP A 282 -21.53 -2.48 -2.25
C ASP A 282 -21.72 -4.01 -2.15
N GLN A 283 -20.93 -4.81 -2.89
CA GLN A 283 -21.08 -6.27 -2.93
C GLN A 283 -20.21 -7.00 -1.89
N ARG A 284 -19.55 -6.29 -0.98
CA ARG A 284 -18.65 -6.90 0.00
C ARG A 284 -19.40 -7.77 1.01
N PRO A 285 -18.76 -8.83 1.53
CA PRO A 285 -19.23 -9.47 2.75
C PRO A 285 -18.95 -8.59 3.96
N MET A 286 -19.69 -8.81 5.05
CA MET A 286 -19.34 -8.26 6.36
C MET A 286 -17.96 -8.76 6.80
N GLY A 287 -17.19 -7.91 7.48
CA GLY A 287 -15.82 -8.18 7.93
C GLY A 287 -14.77 -7.40 7.14
N SER A 288 -13.53 -7.87 7.24
CA SER A 288 -12.34 -7.24 6.66
C SER A 288 -11.29 -8.29 6.30
N LEU A 289 -10.45 -7.94 5.33
CA LEU A 289 -9.24 -8.65 4.96
C LEU A 289 -8.19 -8.58 6.08
N PHE A 290 -8.13 -7.45 6.79
CA PHE A 290 -7.17 -7.22 7.87
C PHE A 290 -7.75 -7.54 9.25
N ALA A 291 -9.08 -7.45 9.40
CA ALA A 291 -9.78 -7.66 10.67
C ALA A 291 -10.62 -8.95 10.67
N PHE A 292 -9.94 -10.12 10.66
CA PHE A 292 -10.57 -11.44 10.56
C PHE A 292 -10.30 -12.33 11.79
N PRO A 293 -11.25 -13.22 12.18
CA PRO A 293 -12.64 -13.28 11.72
C PRO A 293 -13.54 -12.24 12.38
N ASP A 294 -13.20 -11.83 13.60
CA ASP A 294 -13.95 -10.83 14.37
C ASP A 294 -13.17 -9.50 14.37
N PRO A 295 -13.75 -8.42 13.79
CA PRO A 295 -13.15 -7.09 13.84
C PRO A 295 -12.81 -6.60 15.25
N PHE A 296 -13.60 -6.97 16.27
CA PHE A 296 -13.32 -6.63 17.66
C PHE A 296 -11.99 -7.23 18.12
N GLU A 297 -11.81 -8.55 17.92
CA GLU A 297 -10.59 -9.25 18.31
C GLU A 297 -9.37 -8.72 17.53
N ALA A 298 -9.54 -8.41 16.25
CA ALA A 298 -8.45 -7.91 15.42
C ALA A 298 -7.99 -6.51 15.85
N ASN A 299 -8.91 -5.62 16.20
CA ASN A 299 -8.59 -4.26 16.63
C ASN A 299 -7.80 -4.22 17.94
N TYR A 300 -8.18 -5.06 18.92
CA TYR A 300 -7.43 -5.22 20.17
C TYR A 300 -6.23 -6.17 20.05
N GLY A 301 -6.19 -6.96 18.98
CA GLY A 301 -5.21 -8.00 18.75
C GLY A 301 -3.89 -7.52 18.13
N ARG A 302 -3.03 -8.49 17.84
CA ARG A 302 -1.67 -8.25 17.32
C ARG A 302 -1.61 -7.78 15.86
N GLY A 303 -2.71 -7.92 15.11
CA GLY A 303 -2.73 -7.75 13.64
C GLY A 303 -2.79 -6.30 13.14
N GLY A 304 -2.94 -5.32 14.02
CA GLY A 304 -3.08 -3.91 13.63
C GLY A 304 -1.90 -3.37 12.83
N LEU A 305 -2.21 -2.48 11.88
CA LEU A 305 -1.30 -1.77 11.00
C LEU A 305 -0.54 -0.67 11.74
N ALA A 306 0.62 -0.25 11.21
CA ALA A 306 1.44 0.84 11.75
C ALA A 306 1.82 0.66 13.24
N ARG A 307 1.96 -0.59 13.70
CA ARG A 307 2.11 -0.93 15.13
C ARG A 307 3.27 -0.22 15.79
N THR A 308 4.44 -0.28 15.15
CA THR A 308 5.69 0.29 15.65
C THR A 308 6.30 1.09 14.52
N MET A 309 6.38 2.40 14.66
CA MET A 309 6.81 3.32 13.60
C MET A 309 7.89 4.26 14.10
N THR A 310 8.84 4.64 13.25
CA THR A 310 9.59 5.88 13.46
C THR A 310 8.68 7.07 13.18
N ALA A 311 9.02 8.25 13.71
CA ALA A 311 8.28 9.48 13.39
C ALA A 311 8.19 9.74 11.88
N ARG A 312 9.29 9.50 11.13
CA ARG A 312 9.34 9.68 9.68
C ARG A 312 8.51 8.64 8.94
N GLY A 313 8.60 7.36 9.34
CA GLY A 313 7.82 6.28 8.77
C GLY A 313 6.31 6.52 8.91
N TRP A 314 5.86 6.99 10.07
CA TRP A 314 4.46 7.38 10.28
C TRP A 314 4.03 8.49 9.32
N LEU A 315 4.77 9.60 9.28
CA LEU A 315 4.42 10.76 8.46
C LEU A 315 4.47 10.47 6.95
N SER A 316 5.42 9.64 6.50
CA SER A 316 5.56 9.27 5.08
C SER A 316 4.54 8.23 4.63
N THR A 317 4.13 7.31 5.52
CA THR A 317 3.23 6.19 5.14
C THR A 317 1.81 6.34 5.67
N TRP A 318 1.65 6.32 7.00
CA TRP A 318 0.37 5.98 7.65
C TRP A 318 -0.41 7.20 8.16
N SER A 319 0.20 8.38 8.14
CA SER A 319 -0.52 9.63 8.36
C SER A 319 -1.29 10.04 7.11
N GLY A 320 -2.62 9.92 7.12
CA GLY A 320 -3.45 10.47 6.05
C GLY A 320 -3.43 11.99 5.94
N LEU A 321 -2.89 12.69 6.94
CA LEU A 321 -2.74 14.14 6.95
C LEU A 321 -1.41 14.61 6.37
N SER A 322 -0.37 13.77 6.40
CA SER A 322 1.00 14.15 6.05
C SER A 322 1.60 13.38 4.87
N SER A 323 1.22 12.12 4.64
CA SER A 323 1.83 11.28 3.60
C SER A 323 1.66 11.87 2.21
N HIS A 324 2.69 11.79 1.37
CA HIS A 324 2.59 12.20 -0.05
C HIS A 324 2.04 11.09 -0.96
N ALA A 325 1.94 9.85 -0.46
CA ALA A 325 1.42 8.71 -1.21
C ALA A 325 -0.12 8.66 -1.19
N LYS A 326 -0.77 9.78 -1.57
CA LYS A 326 -2.22 9.94 -1.62
C LYS A 326 -2.67 10.08 -3.07
N LEU A 327 -3.48 9.14 -3.55
CA LEU A 327 -3.94 9.13 -4.94
C LEU A 327 -4.73 10.39 -5.33
N ALA A 328 -5.46 10.99 -4.38
CA ALA A 328 -6.14 12.26 -4.63
C ALA A 328 -5.17 13.39 -5.00
N ASP A 329 -3.93 13.34 -4.49
CA ASP A 329 -2.89 14.34 -4.75
C ASP A 329 -2.03 13.96 -5.95
N THR A 330 -1.74 12.66 -6.16
CA THR A 330 -0.82 12.21 -7.21
C THR A 330 -1.50 11.94 -8.56
N MET A 331 -2.75 11.45 -8.58
CA MET A 331 -3.45 11.10 -9.82
C MET A 331 -3.65 12.27 -10.78
N PRO A 332 -3.85 13.52 -10.32
CA PRO A 332 -3.89 14.68 -11.21
C PRO A 332 -2.62 14.84 -12.05
N ASP A 333 -1.47 14.36 -11.59
CA ASP A 333 -0.18 14.41 -12.31
C ASP A 333 0.11 13.14 -13.12
N VAL A 334 -0.70 12.09 -12.98
CA VAL A 334 -0.64 10.90 -13.86
C VAL A 334 -1.26 11.24 -15.21
N LYS A 335 -0.44 11.66 -16.18
CA LYS A 335 -0.86 12.10 -17.52
C LYS A 335 -0.82 11.01 -18.59
N VAL A 336 -0.27 9.85 -18.26
CA VAL A 336 -0.15 8.69 -19.15
C VAL A 336 -1.44 7.85 -19.19
N PRO A 337 -1.67 7.04 -20.24
CA PRO A 337 -2.82 6.15 -20.28
C PRO A 337 -3.01 5.38 -18.96
N THR A 338 -4.24 5.43 -18.44
CA THR A 338 -4.58 4.96 -17.10
C THR A 338 -5.68 3.89 -17.17
N LEU A 339 -5.47 2.78 -16.48
CA LEU A 339 -6.48 1.75 -16.24
C LEU A 339 -6.65 1.54 -14.74
N LEU A 340 -7.89 1.57 -14.24
CA LEU A 340 -8.22 1.09 -12.91
C LEU A 340 -9.14 -0.12 -13.00
N VAL A 341 -8.69 -1.26 -12.46
CA VAL A 341 -9.46 -2.50 -12.29
C VAL A 341 -9.88 -2.61 -10.82
N HIS A 342 -11.17 -2.53 -10.53
CA HIS A 342 -11.69 -2.49 -9.16
C HIS A 342 -12.57 -3.70 -8.82
N PRO A 343 -12.21 -4.52 -7.83
CA PRO A 343 -13.10 -5.53 -7.26
C PRO A 343 -14.24 -4.89 -6.48
N THR A 344 -15.47 -5.29 -6.80
CA THR A 344 -16.68 -4.70 -6.18
C THR A 344 -17.13 -5.38 -4.89
N ALA A 345 -16.54 -6.53 -4.54
CA ALA A 345 -16.71 -7.19 -3.24
C ALA A 345 -15.45 -7.03 -2.35
N ASP A 346 -14.67 -5.99 -2.58
CA ASP A 346 -13.51 -5.62 -1.79
C ASP A 346 -13.93 -5.15 -0.38
N THR A 347 -13.29 -5.67 0.66
CA THR A 347 -13.62 -5.32 2.05
C THR A 347 -12.92 -4.05 2.52
N GLU A 348 -11.88 -3.60 1.82
CA GLU A 348 -11.03 -2.47 2.25
C GLU A 348 -11.25 -1.22 1.38
N ILE A 349 -11.40 -1.39 0.07
CA ILE A 349 -11.53 -0.27 -0.87
C ILE A 349 -12.96 -0.18 -1.38
N ARG A 350 -13.59 0.98 -1.20
CA ARG A 350 -14.98 1.26 -1.61
C ARG A 350 -15.05 1.70 -3.07
N ILE A 351 -16.19 1.40 -3.70
CA ILE A 351 -16.49 1.79 -5.09
C ILE A 351 -16.32 3.31 -5.29
N ARG A 352 -16.81 4.14 -4.35
CA ARG A 352 -16.66 5.60 -4.45
C ARG A 352 -15.19 6.04 -4.48
N GLN A 353 -14.29 5.36 -3.76
CA GLN A 353 -12.87 5.71 -3.76
C GLN A 353 -12.22 5.34 -5.09
N ALA A 354 -12.60 4.19 -5.68
CA ALA A 354 -12.15 3.82 -7.01
C ALA A 354 -12.62 4.83 -8.08
N GLN A 355 -13.87 5.28 -7.99
CA GLN A 355 -14.42 6.32 -8.86
C GLN A 355 -13.70 7.66 -8.68
N GLU A 356 -13.41 8.08 -7.44
CA GLU A 356 -12.64 9.29 -7.13
C GLU A 356 -11.22 9.23 -7.73
N ILE A 357 -10.53 8.08 -7.66
CA ILE A 357 -9.21 7.89 -8.26
C ILE A 357 -9.25 8.14 -9.77
N VAL A 358 -10.23 7.56 -10.47
CA VAL A 358 -10.36 7.73 -11.94
C VAL A 358 -10.77 9.16 -12.30
N ALA A 359 -11.72 9.73 -11.55
CA ALA A 359 -12.18 11.10 -11.78
C ALA A 359 -11.07 12.15 -11.60
N ASN A 360 -10.12 11.88 -10.70
CA ASN A 360 -8.97 12.74 -10.46
C ASN A 360 -7.77 12.44 -11.37
N SER A 361 -7.84 11.42 -12.24
CA SER A 361 -6.74 11.11 -13.15
C SER A 361 -6.45 12.28 -14.09
N GLY A 362 -5.18 12.63 -14.21
CA GLY A 362 -4.70 13.63 -15.15
C GLY A 362 -4.67 13.15 -16.60
N ALA A 363 -4.91 11.86 -16.84
CA ALA A 363 -4.79 11.21 -18.14
C ALA A 363 -5.98 11.52 -19.05
N THR A 364 -5.70 11.81 -20.31
CA THR A 364 -6.73 11.98 -21.36
C THR A 364 -7.34 10.65 -21.82
N ASP A 365 -6.65 9.55 -21.54
CA ASP A 365 -7.07 8.18 -21.82
C ASP A 365 -7.17 7.40 -20.50
N SER A 366 -8.37 7.40 -19.92
CA SER A 366 -8.68 6.75 -18.66
C SER A 366 -9.75 5.69 -18.85
N THR A 367 -9.49 4.47 -18.35
CA THR A 367 -10.43 3.34 -18.37
C THR A 367 -10.70 2.87 -16.93
N TYR A 368 -11.96 2.67 -16.59
CA TYR A 368 -12.40 2.10 -15.31
C TYR A 368 -13.15 0.79 -15.56
N LEU A 369 -12.71 -0.29 -14.91
CA LEU A 369 -13.27 -1.63 -15.03
C LEU A 369 -13.66 -2.16 -13.66
N GLU A 370 -14.94 -2.46 -13.47
CA GLU A 370 -15.44 -3.11 -12.26
C GLU A 370 -15.48 -4.64 -12.42
N MET A 371 -14.85 -5.35 -11.49
CA MET A 371 -14.90 -6.81 -11.39
C MET A 371 -16.02 -7.18 -10.41
N LYS A 372 -17.19 -7.53 -10.95
CA LYS A 372 -18.40 -7.85 -10.18
C LYS A 372 -18.19 -9.06 -9.28
N GLY A 373 -18.47 -8.92 -7.98
CA GLY A 373 -18.32 -9.99 -6.98
C GLY A 373 -16.88 -10.41 -6.68
N ALA A 374 -15.88 -9.77 -7.29
CA ALA A 374 -14.48 -10.14 -7.07
C ALA A 374 -13.98 -9.61 -5.71
N PRO A 375 -13.17 -10.39 -4.97
CA PRO A 375 -12.53 -9.94 -3.73
C PRO A 375 -11.27 -9.10 -4.03
N HIS A 376 -10.66 -8.54 -2.98
CA HIS A 376 -9.50 -7.64 -3.06
C HIS A 376 -8.34 -8.13 -3.95
N TYR A 377 -7.98 -9.43 -3.86
CA TYR A 377 -6.91 -10.04 -4.67
C TYR A 377 -7.44 -10.87 -5.85
N LEU A 378 -8.69 -10.60 -6.25
CA LEU A 378 -9.34 -11.12 -7.45
C LEU A 378 -9.39 -12.65 -7.54
N GLU A 379 -9.33 -13.39 -6.42
CA GLU A 379 -9.49 -14.84 -6.44
C GLU A 379 -10.76 -15.24 -7.23
N GLY A 380 -10.61 -16.22 -8.13
CA GLY A 380 -11.66 -16.64 -9.08
C GLY A 380 -11.86 -15.74 -10.29
N HIS A 381 -11.21 -14.56 -10.34
CA HIS A 381 -11.39 -13.53 -11.37
C HIS A 381 -10.07 -13.07 -12.02
N ARG A 382 -8.91 -13.57 -11.56
CA ARG A 382 -7.58 -13.13 -12.02
C ARG A 382 -7.38 -13.30 -13.52
N VAL A 383 -7.74 -14.44 -14.08
CA VAL A 383 -7.56 -14.70 -15.52
C VAL A 383 -8.33 -13.68 -16.36
N GLU A 384 -9.59 -13.40 -16.00
CA GLU A 384 -10.42 -12.40 -16.66
C GLU A 384 -9.82 -10.99 -16.51
N ALA A 385 -9.46 -10.61 -15.28
CA ALA A 385 -8.89 -9.30 -14.99
C ALA A 385 -7.58 -9.05 -15.77
N LEU A 386 -6.67 -10.02 -15.79
CA LEU A 386 -5.39 -9.88 -16.49
C LEU A 386 -5.52 -10.02 -18.01
N ALA A 387 -6.55 -10.71 -18.52
CA ALA A 387 -6.89 -10.66 -19.94
C ALA A 387 -7.31 -9.24 -20.34
N ALA A 388 -8.14 -8.57 -19.52
CA ALA A 388 -8.54 -7.19 -19.76
C ALA A 388 -7.35 -6.21 -19.68
N VAL A 389 -6.45 -6.39 -18.71
CA VAL A 389 -5.20 -5.60 -18.62
C VAL A 389 -4.33 -5.82 -19.86
N ALA A 390 -4.10 -7.06 -20.27
CA ALA A 390 -3.31 -7.37 -21.46
C ALA A 390 -3.93 -6.78 -22.73
N GLU A 391 -5.25 -6.89 -22.90
CA GLU A 391 -5.96 -6.27 -24.01
C GLU A 391 -5.78 -4.74 -24.00
N TRP A 392 -5.90 -4.11 -22.83
CA TRP A 392 -5.71 -2.67 -22.68
C TRP A 392 -4.29 -2.22 -23.04
N ILE A 393 -3.26 -2.97 -22.62
CA ILE A 393 -1.85 -2.70 -22.98
C ILE A 393 -1.65 -2.87 -24.49
N SER A 394 -2.19 -3.94 -25.09
CA SER A 394 -1.98 -4.25 -26.51
C SER A 394 -2.50 -3.19 -27.49
N LYS A 395 -3.49 -2.39 -27.06
CA LYS A 395 -4.05 -1.29 -27.85
C LYS A 395 -3.17 -0.03 -27.85
N ARG A 396 -2.17 0.05 -26.96
CA ARG A 396 -1.42 1.28 -26.67
C ARG A 396 0.09 1.13 -26.85
N PHE A 397 0.61 -0.05 -26.54
CA PHE A 397 2.04 -0.31 -26.51
C PHE A 397 2.39 -1.55 -27.34
N PRO A 398 3.58 -1.59 -27.95
CA PRO A 398 4.00 -2.73 -28.75
C PRO A 398 4.22 -3.96 -27.87
N ARG A 399 3.84 -5.13 -28.38
CA ARG A 399 4.01 -6.40 -27.66
C ARG A 399 5.47 -6.84 -27.65
#